data_AF-A0A7C1YW92-F1
#
_entry.id   AF-A0A7C1YW92-F1
#
_cell.length_a   1.000
_cell.length_b   1.000
_cell.length_c   1.000
_cell.angle_alpha   90.00
_cell.angle_beta   90.00
_cell.angle_gamma   90.00
#
_symmetry.space_group_name_H-M   'P 1'
#
loop_
_entity.id
_entity.type
_entity.pdbx_description
1 polymer ?
#
loop_
_entity_poly.entity_id
_entity_poly.type
_entity_poly.pdbx_seq_one_letter_code
_entity_poly.pdbx_strand_id
1 'polypeptide(L)'
;MPSLEINELIMLIICLIPAIFFPYLIGKRRDIMKWGLGFYSLFIVFLSTNLEAFVAPDFFNFLEHFFIMVAGIFMCFTAIYEYNKKVLKEKGKQIYLRYKKVSSER
;
A
#
# COMPACT_ATOMS: atom_id res chain seq x y z
N MET A 1 25.67 -12.16 -22.49
CA MET A 1 25.07 -10.97 -21.85
C MET A 1 23.59 -11.01 -22.17
N PRO A 2 22.68 -11.01 -21.18
CA PRO A 2 21.25 -10.95 -21.49
C PRO A 2 21.01 -9.64 -22.25
N SER A 3 20.57 -9.76 -23.50
CA SER A 3 20.18 -8.61 -24.31
C SER A 3 18.81 -8.19 -23.86
N LEU A 4 18.68 -6.98 -23.34
CA LEU A 4 17.41 -6.43 -22.87
C LEU A 4 16.38 -6.49 -24.01
N GLU A 5 15.38 -7.34 -23.88
CA GLU A 5 14.36 -7.49 -24.92
C GLU A 5 13.41 -6.29 -24.88
N ILE A 6 12.98 -5.84 -26.06
CA ILE A 6 12.07 -4.69 -26.21
C ILE A 6 10.80 -4.88 -25.37
N ASN A 7 10.30 -6.11 -25.26
CA ASN A 7 9.10 -6.44 -24.49
C ASN A 7 9.27 -6.14 -22.99
N GLU A 8 10.45 -6.41 -22.45
CA GLU A 8 10.69 -6.23 -21.02
C GLU A 8 11.02 -4.77 -20.68
N LEU A 9 11.65 -4.04 -21.61
CA LEU A 9 11.76 -2.58 -21.53
C LEU A 9 10.37 -1.92 -21.49
N ILE A 10 9.46 -2.38 -22.34
CA ILE A 10 8.07 -1.92 -22.38
C ILE A 10 7.38 -2.21 -21.04
N MET A 11 7.58 -3.40 -20.46
CA MET A 11 7.06 -3.75 -19.13
C MET A 11 7.58 -2.77 -18.06
N LEU A 12 8.89 -2.54 -18.00
CA LEU A 12 9.51 -1.58 -17.08
C LEU A 12 8.93 -0.16 -17.22
N ILE A 13 8.67 0.30 -18.45
CA ILE A 13 8.06 1.62 -18.70
C ILE A 13 6.61 1.65 -18.22
N ILE A 14 5.83 0.59 -18.48
CA ILE A 14 4.43 0.48 -18.03
C ILE A 14 4.37 0.51 -16.50
N CYS A 15 5.35 -0.07 -15.80
CA CYS A 15 5.41 -0.04 -14.33
C CYS A 15 5.53 1.37 -13.76
N LEU A 16 6.20 2.27 -14.46
CA LEU A 16 6.37 3.65 -14.01
C LEU A 16 5.06 4.43 -14.05
N ILE A 17 4.07 4.01 -14.84
CA ILE A 17 2.78 4.70 -14.97
C ILE A 17 2.08 4.80 -13.60
N PRO A 18 1.81 3.70 -12.86
CA PRO A 18 1.29 3.78 -11.50
C PRO A 18 2.07 4.72 -10.57
N ALA A 19 3.40 4.69 -10.61
CA ALA A 19 4.26 5.53 -9.76
C ALA A 19 4.12 7.02 -10.10
N ILE A 20 3.95 7.38 -11.38
CA ILE A 20 3.73 8.75 -11.85
C ILE A 20 2.32 9.25 -11.48
N PHE A 21 1.32 8.38 -11.58
CA PHE A 21 -0.06 8.73 -11.22
C PHE A 21 -0.33 8.71 -9.70
N PHE A 22 0.56 8.11 -8.91
CA PHE A 22 0.40 7.97 -7.47
C PHE A 22 0.38 9.31 -6.70
N PRO A 23 1.29 10.28 -6.95
CA PRO A 23 1.21 11.63 -6.38
C PRO A 23 -0.10 12.35 -6.69
N TYR A 24 -0.60 12.18 -7.93
CA TYR A 24 -1.87 12.76 -8.36
C TYR A 24 -3.07 12.14 -7.61
N LEU A 25 -3.07 10.81 -7.46
CA LEU A 25 -4.09 10.08 -6.70
C LEU A 25 -4.09 10.47 -5.21
N ILE A 26 -2.91 10.64 -4.61
CA ILE A 26 -2.77 11.12 -3.22
C ILE A 26 -3.39 12.51 -3.04
N GLY A 27 -3.18 13.42 -3.98
CA GLY A 27 -3.76 14.78 -3.94
C GLY A 27 -5.29 14.77 -3.87
N LYS A 28 -5.93 13.81 -4.54
CA LYS A 28 -7.39 13.69 -4.63
C LYS A 28 -8.00 12.81 -3.52
N ARG A 29 -7.28 11.82 -3.02
CA ARG A 29 -7.75 10.79 -2.08
C ARG A 29 -6.77 10.60 -0.93
N ARG A 30 -6.80 11.54 0.03
CA ARG A 30 -5.95 11.50 1.24
C ARG A 30 -6.19 10.27 2.14
N ASP A 31 -7.33 9.61 1.99
CA ASP A 31 -7.65 8.31 2.59
C ASP A 31 -6.66 7.22 2.16
N ILE A 32 -6.17 7.28 0.92
CA ILE A 32 -5.26 6.29 0.33
C ILE A 32 -3.81 6.48 0.82
N MET A 33 -3.44 7.69 1.29
CA MET A 33 -2.06 7.99 1.74
C MET A 33 -1.53 7.00 2.78
N LYS A 34 -2.40 6.49 3.65
CA LYS A 34 -2.03 5.54 4.72
C LYS A 34 -1.52 4.21 4.17
N TRP A 35 -2.00 3.82 2.99
CA TRP A 35 -1.57 2.64 2.28
C TRP A 35 -0.29 2.87 1.48
N GLY A 36 0.20 4.11 1.40
CA GLY A 36 1.24 4.49 0.45
C GLY A 36 2.57 3.79 0.68
N LEU A 37 2.95 3.52 1.93
CA LEU A 37 4.16 2.75 2.22
C LEU A 37 4.07 1.30 1.72
N GLY A 38 2.90 0.67 1.89
CA GLY A 38 2.65 -0.67 1.34
C GLY A 38 2.65 -0.67 -0.19
N PHE A 39 1.99 0.30 -0.81
CA PHE A 39 1.97 0.44 -2.28
C PHE A 39 3.35 0.70 -2.86
N TYR A 40 4.14 1.59 -2.27
CA TYR A 40 5.51 1.83 -2.73
C TYR A 40 6.40 0.60 -2.56
N SER A 41 6.22 -0.16 -1.47
CA SER A 41 6.96 -1.40 -1.27
C SER A 41 6.63 -2.42 -2.38
N LEU A 42 5.35 -2.59 -2.72
CA LEU A 42 4.93 -3.45 -3.85
C LEU A 42 5.47 -2.95 -5.20
N PHE A 43 5.54 -1.64 -5.39
CA PHE A 43 6.15 -1.09 -6.60
C PHE A 43 7.63 -1.48 -6.70
N ILE A 44 8.37 -1.42 -5.58
CA ILE A 44 9.78 -1.85 -5.54
C ILE A 44 9.91 -3.36 -5.75
N VAL A 45 8.99 -4.18 -5.22
CA VAL A 45 8.93 -5.64 -5.52
C VAL A 45 8.87 -5.82 -7.04
N PHE A 46 7.90 -5.18 -7.69
CA PHE A 46 7.72 -5.32 -9.14
C PHE A 46 8.97 -4.86 -9.91
N LEU A 47 9.58 -3.74 -9.51
CA LEU A 47 10.82 -3.26 -10.13
C LEU A 47 11.96 -4.29 -9.94
N SER A 48 12.06 -4.88 -8.76
CA SER A 48 13.09 -5.87 -8.42
C SER A 48 12.90 -7.16 -9.22
N THR A 49 11.68 -7.68 -9.36
CA THR A 49 11.36 -8.85 -10.20
C THR A 49 11.78 -8.64 -11.65
N ASN A 50 11.53 -7.45 -12.19
CA ASN A 50 11.94 -7.16 -13.56
C ASN A 50 13.47 -7.02 -13.65
N LEU A 51 14.12 -6.35 -12.69
CA LEU A 51 15.58 -6.19 -12.67
C LEU A 51 16.35 -7.49 -12.42
N GLU A 52 15.79 -8.42 -11.65
CA GLU A 52 16.32 -9.77 -11.44
C GLU A 52 16.56 -10.50 -12.76
N ALA A 53 15.67 -10.33 -13.73
CA ALA A 53 15.81 -10.91 -15.06
C ALA A 53 17.01 -10.33 -15.86
N PHE A 54 17.53 -9.15 -15.49
CA PHE A 54 18.58 -8.44 -16.23
C PHE A 54 19.96 -8.44 -15.59
N VAL A 55 20.02 -8.12 -14.30
CA VAL A 55 21.25 -7.75 -13.60
C VAL A 55 21.23 -8.38 -12.23
N ALA A 56 22.32 -9.03 -11.81
CA ALA A 56 22.53 -9.50 -10.43
C ALA A 56 21.30 -10.22 -9.81
N PRO A 57 20.88 -11.38 -10.37
CA PRO A 57 19.63 -12.05 -10.01
C PRO A 57 19.51 -12.32 -8.50
N ASP A 58 20.57 -12.81 -7.85
CA ASP A 58 20.55 -13.08 -6.41
C ASP A 58 20.25 -11.84 -5.55
N PHE A 59 20.74 -10.67 -5.98
CA PHE A 59 20.53 -9.42 -5.23
C PHE A 59 19.10 -8.90 -5.39
N PHE A 60 18.56 -8.90 -6.61
CA PHE A 60 17.20 -8.43 -6.84
C PHE A 60 16.15 -9.42 -6.36
N ASN A 61 16.41 -10.72 -6.43
CA ASN A 61 15.57 -11.74 -5.81
C ASN A 61 15.46 -11.53 -4.29
N PHE A 62 16.58 -11.22 -3.63
CA PHE A 62 16.58 -10.85 -2.21
C PHE A 62 15.77 -9.58 -1.95
N LEU A 63 15.95 -8.53 -2.77
CA LEU A 63 15.19 -7.29 -2.64
C LEU A 63 13.70 -7.51 -2.84
N GLU A 64 13.30 -8.30 -3.84
CA GLU A 64 11.90 -8.68 -4.08
C GLU A 64 11.29 -9.29 -2.82
N HIS A 65 11.94 -10.33 -2.29
CA HIS A 65 11.48 -11.04 -1.09
C HIS A 65 11.46 -10.15 0.15
N PHE A 66 12.45 -9.27 0.30
CA PHE A 66 12.48 -8.31 1.40
C PHE A 66 11.31 -7.32 1.31
N PHE A 67 11.11 -6.71 0.14
CA PHE A 67 10.06 -5.70 -0.03
C PHE A 67 8.65 -6.28 -0.04
N ILE A 68 8.44 -7.52 -0.46
CA ILE A 68 7.11 -8.15 -0.38
C ILE A 68 6.71 -8.42 1.08
N MET A 69 7.66 -8.81 1.93
CA MET A 69 7.44 -8.92 3.37
C MET A 69 7.13 -7.56 4.00
N VAL A 70 7.92 -6.53 3.68
CA VAL A 70 7.70 -5.16 4.17
C VAL A 70 6.33 -4.62 3.72
N ALA A 71 5.94 -4.86 2.47
CA ALA A 71 4.63 -4.50 1.95
C ALA A 71 3.51 -5.16 2.76
N GLY A 72 3.59 -6.48 2.98
CA GLY A 72 2.63 -7.23 3.76
C GLY A 72 2.48 -6.69 5.19
N ILE A 73 3.60 -6.42 5.87
CA ILE A 73 3.61 -5.86 7.22
C ILE A 73 2.89 -4.51 7.24
N PHE A 74 3.28 -3.56 6.37
CA PHE A 74 2.66 -2.23 6.35
C PHE A 74 1.18 -2.28 6.01
N MET A 75 0.77 -3.13 5.07
CA MET A 75 -0.64 -3.29 4.72
C MET A 75 -1.45 -3.88 5.88
N CYS A 76 -0.92 -4.89 6.58
CA CYS A 76 -1.56 -5.47 7.77
C CYS A 76 -1.69 -4.43 8.90
N PHE A 77 -0.63 -3.69 9.22
CA PHE A 77 -0.69 -2.64 10.23
C PHE A 77 -1.73 -1.56 9.88
N THR A 78 -1.78 -1.15 8.61
CA THR A 78 -2.75 -0.16 8.13
C THR A 78 -4.18 -0.68 8.23
N ALA A 79 -4.41 -1.95 7.87
CA ALA A 79 -5.71 -2.60 7.98
C ALA A 79 -6.19 -2.70 9.44
N ILE A 80 -5.31 -3.12 10.35
CA ILE A 80 -5.60 -3.18 11.80
C ILE A 80 -5.91 -1.78 12.35
N TYR A 81 -5.15 -0.77 11.95
CA TYR A 81 -5.38 0.61 12.36
C TYR A 81 -6.76 1.12 11.89
N GLU A 82 -7.12 0.89 10.62
CA GLU A 82 -8.42 1.30 10.08
C GLU A 82 -9.58 0.54 10.74
N TYR A 83 -9.41 -0.75 11.02
CA TYR A 83 -10.39 -1.55 11.75
C TYR A 83 -10.65 -0.98 13.14
N ASN A 84 -9.59 -0.77 13.93
CA ASN A 84 -9.70 -0.21 15.27
C ASN A 84 -10.31 1.20 15.26
N LYS A 85 -9.95 2.03 14.27
CA LYS A 85 -10.53 3.37 14.11
C LYS A 85 -12.03 3.32 13.86
N LYS A 86 -12.51 2.40 13.02
CA LYS A 86 -13.96 2.19 12.77
C LYS A 86 -14.67 1.71 14.03
N VAL A 87 -14.13 0.68 14.69
CA VAL A 87 -14.69 0.12 15.93
C VAL A 87 -14.81 1.18 17.03
N LEU A 88 -13.77 2.00 17.23
CA LEU A 88 -13.79 3.07 18.23
C LEU A 88 -14.82 4.16 17.89
N LYS A 89 -14.95 4.54 16.62
CA LYS A 89 -15.97 5.50 16.17
C LYS A 89 -17.40 4.98 16.39
N GLU A 90 -17.65 3.71 16.09
CA GLU A 90 -18.97 3.09 16.25
C GLU A 90 -19.36 2.94 17.72
N LYS A 91 -18.42 2.46 18.57
CA LYS A 91 -18.65 2.38 20.02
C LYS A 91 -18.89 3.75 20.64
N GLY A 92 -18.11 4.77 20.26
CA GLY A 92 -18.32 6.14 20.73
C GLY A 92 -19.70 6.70 20.34
N LYS A 93 -20.15 6.42 19.12
CA LYS A 93 -21.48 6.84 18.63
C LYS A 93 -22.62 6.16 19.40
N GLN A 94 -22.48 4.87 19.72
CA GLN A 94 -23.46 4.14 20.54
C GLN A 94 -23.54 4.68 21.98
N ILE A 95 -22.39 4.98 22.61
CA ILE A 95 -22.34 5.56 23.96
C ILE A 95 -23.05 6.92 23.99
N TYR A 96 -22.77 7.78 23.00
CA TYR A 96 -23.41 9.09 22.90
C TYR A 96 -24.93 9.00 22.73
N LEU A 97 -25.41 8.11 21.84
CA LEU A 97 -26.85 7.89 21.64
C LEU A 97 -27.55 7.38 22.90
N ARG A 98 -26.89 6.48 23.65
CA ARG A 98 -27.41 5.99 24.93
C ARG A 98 -27.51 7.12 25.95
N TYR A 99 -26.50 7.97 26.05
CA TYR A 99 -26.49 9.10 26.99
C TYR A 99 -27.60 10.10 26.66
N LYS A 100 -27.78 10.45 25.38
CA LYS A 100 -28.82 11.38 24.93
C LYS A 100 -30.24 10.87 25.21
N LYS A 101 -30.48 9.57 25.04
CA LYS A 101 -31.78 8.95 25.36
C LYS A 101 -32.08 9.00 26.87
N VAL A 102 -31.10 8.70 27.70
CA VAL A 102 -31.24 8.78 29.17
C VAL A 102 -31.47 10.22 29.64
N SER A 103 -30.88 11.22 28.98
CA SER A 103 -31.10 12.62 29.33
C SER A 103 -32.45 13.19 28.89
N SER A 104 -33.11 12.59 27.89
CA SER A 104 -34.44 13.05 27.43
C SER A 104 -35.60 12.40 28.17
N GLU A 105 -35.34 11.34 28.93
CA GLU A 105 -36.34 10.61 29.75
C GLU A 105 -36.41 11.14 31.20
N ARG A 106 -35.62 12.16 31.55
CA ARG A 106 -35.67 12.91 32.82
C ARG A 106 -36.22 14.30 32.58
#